data_AF-A0A8T7DMF0-F1
#
_entry.id   AF-A0A8T7DMF0-F1
#
_cell.length_a   1.000
_cell.length_b   1.000
_cell.length_c   1.000
_cell.angle_alpha   90.00
_cell.angle_beta   90.00
_cell.angle_gamma   90.00
#
_symmetry.space_group_name_H-M   'P 1'
#
loop_
_entity.id
_entity.type
_entity.pdbx_description
1 polymer ?
#
loop_
_entity_poly.entity_id
_entity_poly.type
_entity_poly.pdbx_seq_one_letter_code
_entity_poly.pdbx_strand_id
1 'polypeptide(L)' 'MNFCTQCGEKVSFTKPEKDDRLRHICDSCGFVHYQNPNIVNGAIITWQDRILLCKRAIEPRYGYW' A
#
# COMPACT_ATOMS: atom_id res chain seq x y z
N MET A 1 -3.13 -9.91 1.48
CA MET A 1 -3.66 -10.07 2.85
C MET A 1 -4.04 -11.53 3.02
N ASN A 2 -3.59 -12.19 4.10
CA ASN A 2 -3.79 -13.64 4.27
C ASN A 2 -4.96 -13.98 5.22
N PHE A 3 -5.30 -13.08 6.14
CA PHE A 3 -6.34 -13.26 7.15
C PHE A 3 -7.22 -12.02 7.27
N CYS A 4 -8.47 -12.22 7.68
CA CYS A 4 -9.47 -11.19 7.84
C CYS A 4 -9.21 -10.37 9.10
N THR A 5 -9.16 -9.05 8.97
CA THR A 5 -8.96 -8.14 10.11
C THR A 5 -10.18 -8.04 11.04
N GLN A 6 -11.35 -8.56 10.65
CA GLN A 6 -12.57 -8.53 11.47
C GLN A 6 -12.74 -9.77 12.34
N CYS A 7 -12.41 -10.97 11.82
CA CYS A 7 -12.65 -12.23 12.54
C CYS A 7 -11.43 -13.18 12.61
N GLY A 8 -10.30 -12.87 11.98
CA GLY A 8 -9.08 -13.68 12.02
C GLY A 8 -9.05 -14.88 11.06
N GLU A 9 -10.15 -15.21 10.40
CA GLU A 9 -10.22 -16.31 9.43
C GLU A 9 -9.49 -16.01 8.11
N LYS A 10 -9.20 -17.05 7.32
CA LYS A 10 -8.57 -16.88 6.00
C LYS A 10 -9.47 -16.07 5.04
N VAL A 11 -8.83 -15.36 4.11
CA VAL A 11 -9.51 -14.63 3.04
C VAL A 11 -9.22 -15.26 1.68
N SER A 12 -10.23 -15.28 0.81
CA SER A 12 -10.13 -15.65 -0.60
C SER A 12 -9.83 -14.40 -1.44
N PHE A 13 -9.17 -14.55 -2.59
CA PHE A 13 -8.94 -13.45 -3.53
C PHE A 13 -9.80 -13.66 -4.78
N THR A 14 -10.99 -13.06 -4.78
CA THR A 14 -12.03 -13.30 -5.79
C THR A 14 -12.74 -12.01 -6.18
N LYS A 15 -13.52 -12.06 -7.26
CA LYS A 15 -14.28 -10.92 -7.79
C LYS A 15 -15.69 -10.92 -7.16
N PRO A 16 -16.07 -9.90 -6.38
CA PRO A 16 -17.46 -9.74 -5.95
C PRO A 16 -18.42 -9.58 -7.15
N GLU A 17 -19.66 -10.06 -7.02
CA GLU A 17 -20.66 -10.09 -8.10
C GLU A 17 -20.92 -8.73 -8.76
N LYS A 18 -20.80 -7.63 -7.99
CA LYS A 18 -21.06 -6.25 -8.44
C LYS A 18 -19.80 -5.37 -8.52
N ASP A 19 -18.62 -5.96 -8.47
CA ASP A 19 -17.33 -5.26 -8.58
C ASP A 19 -16.64 -5.68 -9.89
N ASP A 20 -15.67 -4.90 -10.37
CA ASP A 20 -14.86 -5.21 -11.54
C ASP A 20 -13.46 -5.74 -11.18
N ARG A 21 -13.05 -5.62 -9.90
CA ARG A 21 -11.72 -6.02 -9.43
C ARG A 21 -11.76 -7.22 -8.48
N LEU A 22 -10.65 -7.95 -8.45
CA LEU A 22 -10.40 -8.95 -7.42
C LEU A 22 -10.19 -8.26 -6.08
N ARG A 23 -10.84 -8.79 -5.04
CA ARG A 23 -10.78 -8.32 -3.66
C ARG A 23 -10.42 -9.47 -2.74
N HIS A 24 -9.83 -9.14 -1.59
CA HIS A 24 -9.74 -10.09 -0.50
C HIS A 24 -11.10 -10.14 0.21
N ILE A 25 -11.79 -11.27 0.14
CA ILE A 25 -13.10 -11.48 0.77
C ILE A 25 -12.96 -12.54 1.86
N CYS A 26 -13.55 -12.31 3.02
CA CYS A 26 -13.63 -13.33 4.06
C CYS A 26 -14.85 -14.21 3.84
N ASP A 27 -14.64 -15.50 3.59
CA ASP A 27 -15.74 -16.45 3.36
C ASP A 27 -16.53 -16.76 4.65
N SER A 28 -15.94 -16.49 5.83
CA SER A 28 -16.57 -16.73 7.14
C SER A 28 -17.55 -15.62 7.55
N CYS A 29 -17.16 -14.35 7.39
CA CYS A 29 -17.98 -13.20 7.83
C CYS A 29 -18.50 -12.33 6.68
N GLY A 30 -18.13 -12.61 5.44
CA GLY A 30 -18.55 -11.87 4.25
C GLY A 30 -17.88 -10.50 4.07
N PHE A 31 -16.95 -10.11 4.94
CA PHE A 31 -16.30 -8.80 4.86
C PHE A 31 -15.39 -8.69 3.63
N VAL A 32 -15.51 -7.57 2.89
CA VAL A 32 -14.70 -7.26 1.71
C VAL A 32 -13.61 -6.25 2.08
N HIS A 33 -12.34 -6.65 1.90
CA HIS A 33 -11.19 -5.81 2.21
C HIS A 33 -10.78 -4.98 0.99
N TYR A 34 -11.24 -3.73 0.96
CA TYR A 34 -10.79 -2.74 -0.02
C TYR A 34 -9.37 -2.27 0.29
N GLN A 35 -8.51 -2.27 -0.72
CA GLN A 35 -7.17 -1.71 -0.63
C GLN A 35 -7.17 -0.32 -1.25
N ASN A 36 -6.88 0.69 -0.43
CA ASN A 36 -6.70 2.05 -0.88
C ASN A 36 -5.22 2.33 -1.14
N PRO A 37 -4.87 3.12 -2.16
CA PRO A 37 -3.49 3.54 -2.39
C PRO A 37 -2.93 4.30 -1.19
N ASN A 38 -1.64 4.09 -0.89
CA ASN A 38 -0.92 4.92 0.05
C ASN A 38 -0.36 6.14 -0.66
N ILE A 39 -0.58 7.33 -0.10
CA ILE A 39 -0.06 8.58 -0.64
C ILE A 39 1.36 8.78 -0.12
N VAL A 40 2.29 9.05 -1.03
CA VAL A 40 3.65 9.51 -0.72
C VAL A 40 3.78 10.92 -1.31
N ASN A 41 4.18 11.89 -0.49
CA ASN A 41 4.47 13.24 -0.94
C ASN A 41 5.98 13.49 -0.96
N GLY A 42 6.39 14.44 -1.79
CA GLY A 42 7.77 14.89 -1.88
C GLY A 42 7.82 16.41 -2.01
N ALA A 43 8.96 17.00 -1.70
CA ALA A 43 9.22 18.42 -1.87
C ALA A 43 10.62 18.62 -2.46
N ILE A 44 10.76 19.62 -3.33
CA ILE A 44 12.06 20.09 -3.81
C ILE A 44 12.43 21.30 -2.97
N ILE A 45 13.42 21.13 -2.09
CA ILE A 45 13.90 22.19 -1.21
C ILE A 45 15.07 22.90 -1.88
N THR A 46 14.93 24.20 -2.11
CA THR A 46 15.93 25.04 -2.78
C THR A 46 16.60 26.01 -1.79
N TRP A 47 17.87 26.29 -2.01
CA TRP A 47 18.61 27.36 -1.31
C TRP A 47 19.62 27.97 -2.27
N GLN A 48 19.42 29.25 -2.64
CA GLN A 48 20.16 29.90 -3.72
C GLN A 48 20.10 29.02 -4.99
N ASP A 49 21.24 28.78 -5.65
CA ASP A 49 21.35 27.93 -6.84
C ASP A 49 21.53 26.43 -6.52
N ARG A 50 21.06 25.97 -5.36
CA ARG A 50 21.24 24.58 -4.89
C ARG A 50 19.91 23.92 -4.53
N ILE A 51 19.90 22.58 -4.60
CA ILE A 51 18.82 21.72 -4.10
C ILE A 51 19.32 20.80 -2.99
N LEU A 52 18.45 20.52 -2.01
CA LEU A 52 18.74 19.54 -0.95
C LEU A 52 18.34 18.13 -1.40
N LEU A 53 19.25 17.18 -1.26
CA LEU A 53 19.01 15.75 -1.52
C LEU A 53 19.30 14.93 -0.26
N CYS A 54 18.60 13.81 -0.11
CA CYS A 54 18.73 12.91 1.03
C CYS A 54 19.38 11.60 0.60
N LYS A 55 20.60 11.33 1.07
CA LYS A 55 21.26 10.04 0.80
C LYS A 55 20.56 8.92 1.56
N ARG A 56 20.01 7.93 0.85
CA ARG A 56 19.25 6.80 1.42
C ARG A 56 20.14 5.93 2.31
N ALA A 57 19.71 5.71 3.55
CA ALA A 57 20.39 4.83 4.52
C ALA A 57 19.72 3.45 4.69
N ILE A 58 18.70 3.15 3.88
CA ILE A 58 17.98 1.87 3.89
C ILE A 58 17.69 1.40 2.46
N GLU A 59 17.66 0.08 2.26
CA GLU A 59 17.19 -0.52 1.01
C GLU A 59 15.68 -0.26 0.80
N PRO A 60 15.19 -0.25 -0.45
CA PRO A 60 15.94 -0.41 -1.69
C PRO A 60 16.82 0.81 -2.03
N ARG A 61 17.87 0.64 -2.85
CA ARG A 61 18.75 1.72 -3.35
C ARG A 61 19.53 2.43 -2.24
N TYR A 62 20.14 1.67 -1.32
CA TYR A 62 21.02 2.24 -0.30
C TYR A 62 22.13 3.09 -0.94
N GLY A 63 22.43 4.23 -0.34
CA GLY A 63 23.52 5.13 -0.75
C GLY A 63 23.22 6.02 -1.96
N TYR A 64 22.05 5.91 -2.58
CA TYR A 64 21.61 6.81 -3.64
C TYR A 64 21.09 8.12 -3.04
N TRP A 65 21.17 9.21 -3.80
CA TRP A 65 20.56 10.50 -3.47
C TRP A 65 19.11 10.55 -3.91
#